data_AF-A0A944X5M6-F1
#
_entry.id   AF-A0A944X5M6-F1
#
_cell.length_a   1.000
_cell.length_b   1.000
_cell.length_c   1.000
_cell.angle_alpha   90.00
_cell.angle_beta   90.00
_cell.angle_gamma   90.00
#
_symmetry.space_group_name_H-M   'P 1'
#
loop_
_entity.id
_entity.type
_entity.pdbx_description
1 polymer ?
#
loop_
_entity_poly.entity_id
_entity_poly.type
_entity_poly.pdbx_seq_one_letter_code
_entity_poly.pdbx_strand_id
1 'polypeptide(L)'
;MPKKKWVQNVIWGVIFLNLVVIVRVFIIPRTHFITSHFQERREALRESSGPLDMPNQYAHTYRMMKQVREMASEESLLLLPPDDWEFGSPRSAVIQTLYPRKVYFSGDEGFDKKLSQAFHLKEAYVMFNDRWGKGLCKNRTVKHLGEQGFGICRIDKN
;
A
#
# COMPACT_ATOMS: atom_id res chain seq x y z
N MET A 1 18.06 -52.02 22.96
CA MET A 1 16.92 -51.13 23.27
C MET A 1 17.22 -49.66 23.58
N PRO A 2 18.40 -49.21 24.11
CA PRO A 2 18.59 -47.80 24.52
C PRO A 2 18.63 -46.82 23.34
N LYS A 3 19.18 -47.24 22.18
CA LYS A 3 19.22 -46.41 20.96
C LYS A 3 17.83 -46.02 20.43
N LYS A 4 16.83 -46.90 20.54
CA LYS A 4 15.45 -46.65 20.06
C LYS A 4 14.74 -45.59 20.91
N LYS A 5 14.92 -45.62 22.23
CA LYS A 5 14.38 -44.61 23.16
C LYS A 5 15.04 -43.25 22.95
N TRP A 6 16.35 -43.22 22.68
CA TRP A 6 17.07 -41.98 22.40
C TRP A 6 16.57 -41.29 21.12
N VAL A 7 16.43 -42.04 20.02
CA VAL A 7 15.88 -41.51 18.75
C VAL A 7 14.46 -40.97 18.95
N GLN A 8 13.60 -41.69 19.68
CA GLN A 8 12.23 -41.24 19.97
C GLN A 8 12.21 -39.93 20.78
N ASN A 9 13.08 -39.78 21.78
CA ASN A 9 13.17 -38.56 22.58
C ASN A 9 13.66 -37.37 21.75
N VAL A 10 14.61 -37.59 20.84
CA VAL A 10 15.07 -36.54 19.92
C VAL A 10 13.95 -36.10 18.99
N ILE A 11 13.20 -37.05 18.39
CA ILE A 11 12.06 -36.74 17.53
C ILE A 11 11.00 -35.94 18.29
N TRP A 12 10.64 -36.35 19.51
CA TRP A 12 9.71 -35.60 20.35
C TRP A 12 10.22 -34.20 20.70
N GLY A 13 11.51 -34.06 20.99
CA GLY A 13 12.14 -32.76 21.21
C GLY A 13 12.02 -31.84 20.00
N VAL A 14 12.27 -32.35 18.80
CA VAL A 14 12.11 -31.60 17.55
C VAL A 14 10.65 -31.21 17.32
N ILE A 15 9.70 -32.12 17.53
CA ILE A 15 8.26 -31.83 17.39
C ILE A 15 7.84 -30.74 18.37
N PHE A 16 8.23 -30.87 19.65
CA PHE A 16 7.88 -29.89 20.67
C PHE A 16 8.48 -28.51 20.36
N LEU A 17 9.75 -28.46 19.95
CA LEU A 17 10.38 -27.20 19.57
C LEU A 17 9.67 -26.54 18.37
N ASN A 18 9.32 -27.32 17.35
CA ASN A 18 8.55 -26.81 16.21
C ASN A 18 7.18 -26.29 16.64
N LEU A 19 6.48 -26.99 17.55
CA LEU A 19 5.20 -26.53 18.08
C LEU A 19 5.35 -25.20 18.83
N VAL A 20 6.39 -25.06 19.66
CA VAL A 20 6.67 -23.80 20.37
C VAL A 20 6.92 -22.66 19.39
N VAL A 21 7.69 -22.91 18.32
CA VAL A 21 7.93 -21.92 17.25
C VAL A 21 6.61 -21.54 16.57
N ILE A 22 5.78 -22.51 16.17
CA ILE A 22 4.49 -22.24 15.53
C ILE A 22 3.61 -21.35 16.41
N VAL A 23 3.49 -21.69 17.69
CA VAL A 23 2.65 -20.96 18.63
C VAL A 23 3.18 -19.55 18.87
N ARG A 24 4.47 -19.41 19.19
CA ARG A 24 5.08 -18.13 19.58
C ARG A 24 5.23 -17.17 18.39
N VAL A 25 5.63 -17.69 17.23
CA VAL A 25 5.98 -16.87 16.06
C VAL A 25 4.76 -16.58 15.19
N PHE A 26 3.79 -17.49 15.09
CA PHE A 26 2.67 -17.31 14.15
C PHE A 26 1.32 -17.17 14.85
N ILE A 27 0.98 -18.06 15.81
CA ILE A 27 -0.37 -18.06 16.40
C ILE A 27 -0.58 -16.84 17.30
N ILE A 28 0.33 -16.57 18.23
CA ILE A 28 0.18 -15.46 19.20
C ILE A 28 0.12 -14.09 18.50
N PRO A 29 1.01 -13.74 17.55
CA PRO A 29 0.92 -12.45 16.86
C PRO A 29 -0.39 -12.26 16.09
N ARG A 30 -0.88 -13.32 15.43
CA ARG A 30 -2.14 -13.27 14.68
C ARG A 30 -3.35 -13.13 15.59
N THR A 31 -3.43 -13.91 16.68
CA THR A 31 -4.56 -13.80 17.60
C THR A 31 -4.60 -12.44 18.27
N HIS A 32 -3.45 -11.91 18.70
CA HIS A 32 -3.34 -10.56 19.23
C HIS A 32 -3.83 -9.50 18.22
N PHE A 33 -3.40 -9.58 16.97
CA PHE A 33 -3.82 -8.63 15.94
C PHE A 33 -5.33 -8.72 15.67
N ILE A 34 -5.89 -9.92 15.56
CA ILE A 34 -7.33 -10.13 15.33
C ILE A 34 -8.14 -9.56 16.50
N THR A 35 -7.75 -9.83 17.74
CA THR A 35 -8.49 -9.34 18.90
C THR A 35 -8.39 -7.82 19.05
N SER A 36 -7.22 -7.23 18.78
CA SER A 36 -7.04 -5.78 18.90
C SER A 36 -7.74 -4.98 17.80
N HIS A 37 -7.98 -5.55 16.62
CA HIS A 37 -8.64 -4.87 15.49
C HIS A 37 -10.02 -5.46 15.15
N PHE A 38 -10.62 -6.27 16.04
CA PHE A 38 -11.87 -7.01 15.75
C PHE A 38 -13.04 -6.11 15.36
N GLN A 39 -13.12 -4.91 15.96
CA GLN A 39 -14.19 -3.93 15.72
C GLN A 39 -13.87 -2.95 14.60
N GLU A 40 -12.66 -3.01 14.01
CA GLU A 40 -12.25 -2.06 13.00
C GLU A 40 -12.91 -2.34 11.65
N ARG A 41 -13.14 -1.27 10.89
CA ARG A 41 -13.64 -1.38 9.52
C ARG A 41 -12.53 -1.92 8.61
N ARG A 42 -12.94 -2.55 7.50
CA ARG A 42 -12.02 -3.10 6.48
C ARG A 42 -10.99 -2.08 5.96
N GLU A 43 -11.36 -0.80 5.90
CA GLU A 43 -10.45 0.26 5.46
C GLU A 43 -9.34 0.51 6.50
N ALA A 44 -9.69 0.62 7.79
CA ALA A 44 -8.72 0.76 8.87
C ALA A 44 -7.78 -0.46 8.96
N LEU A 45 -8.31 -1.67 8.76
CA LEU A 45 -7.50 -2.89 8.69
C LEU A 45 -6.43 -2.85 7.59
N ARG A 46 -6.75 -2.28 6.42
CA ARG A 46 -5.79 -2.11 5.32
C ARG A 46 -4.70 -1.09 5.64
N GLU A 47 -5.00 -0.10 6.48
CA GLU A 47 -4.05 0.94 6.91
C GLU A 47 -3.19 0.51 8.11
N SER A 48 -3.53 -0.60 8.75
CA SER A 48 -2.80 -1.16 9.90
C SER A 48 -1.44 -1.73 9.48
N SER A 49 -0.53 -1.91 10.46
CA SER A 49 0.78 -2.52 10.25
C SER A 49 0.73 -4.03 10.01
N GLY A 50 -0.43 -4.68 10.12
CA GLY A 50 -0.54 -6.14 10.15
C GLY A 50 0.03 -6.77 11.43
N PRO A 51 -0.14 -8.10 11.60
CA PRO A 51 0.48 -8.83 12.69
C PRO A 51 2.01 -8.92 12.51
N LEU A 52 2.74 -9.11 13.61
CA LEU A 52 4.22 -9.13 13.59
C LEU A 52 4.81 -10.23 12.67
N ASP A 53 4.10 -11.34 12.48
CA ASP A 53 4.53 -12.44 11.61
C ASP A 53 4.23 -12.20 10.13
N MET A 54 3.35 -11.25 9.83
CA MET A 54 2.94 -10.89 8.47
C MET A 54 2.70 -9.38 8.39
N PRO A 55 3.78 -8.57 8.45
CA PRO A 55 3.65 -7.12 8.42
C PRO A 55 3.08 -6.65 7.08
N ASN A 56 2.23 -5.63 7.14
CA ASN A 56 1.64 -5.00 5.97
C ASN A 56 2.64 -4.05 5.31
N GLN A 57 3.23 -4.51 4.20
CA GLN A 57 4.20 -3.75 3.43
C GLN A 57 3.62 -2.51 2.74
N TYR A 58 2.29 -2.44 2.57
CA TYR A 58 1.60 -1.36 1.84
C TYR A 58 0.77 -0.44 2.75
N ALA A 59 0.93 -0.53 4.07
CA ALA A 59 0.18 0.30 5.03
C ALA A 59 0.31 1.80 4.71
N HIS A 60 1.52 2.23 4.34
CA HIS A 60 1.80 3.60 3.94
C HIS A 60 1.07 3.98 2.63
N THR A 61 1.16 3.17 1.58
CA THR A 61 0.38 3.35 0.34
C THR A 61 -1.12 3.44 0.61
N TYR A 62 -1.69 2.58 1.46
CA TYR A 62 -3.12 2.63 1.77
C TYR A 62 -3.54 3.96 2.41
N ARG A 63 -2.77 4.45 3.39
CA ARG A 63 -3.02 5.75 4.03
C ARG A 63 -2.91 6.91 3.02
N MET A 64 -1.86 6.89 2.21
CA MET A 64 -1.62 7.89 1.17
C MET A 64 -2.76 7.92 0.14
N MET A 65 -3.20 6.76 -0.33
CA MET A 65 -4.25 6.65 -1.35
C MET A 65 -5.65 6.94 -0.80
N LYS A 66 -5.89 6.73 0.49
CA LYS A 66 -7.11 7.18 1.15
C LYS A 66 -7.23 8.70 1.13
N GLN A 67 -6.15 9.42 1.43
CA GLN A 67 -6.12 10.88 1.31
C GLN A 67 -6.46 11.30 -0.13
N VAL A 68 -5.88 10.64 -1.15
CA VAL A 68 -6.23 10.91 -2.55
C VAL A 68 -7.71 10.63 -2.86
N ARG A 69 -8.24 9.52 -2.36
CA ARG A 69 -9.65 9.12 -2.55
C ARG A 69 -10.62 10.14 -1.96
N GLU A 70 -10.30 10.70 -0.81
CA GLU A 70 -11.11 11.72 -0.13
C GLU A 70 -11.08 13.08 -0.87
N MET A 71 -10.02 13.36 -1.62
CA MET A 71 -9.84 14.63 -2.33
C MET A 71 -10.40 14.63 -3.75
N ALA A 72 -10.34 13.50 -4.45
CA ALA A 72 -10.67 13.41 -5.87
C ALA A 72 -12.00 12.67 -6.08
N SER A 73 -12.88 13.19 -6.94
CA SER A 73 -14.15 12.54 -7.25
C SER A 73 -13.95 11.18 -7.92
N GLU A 74 -15.00 10.35 -7.97
CA GLU A 74 -14.92 9.03 -8.61
C GLU A 74 -14.66 9.09 -10.13
N GLU A 75 -15.07 10.19 -10.78
CA GLU A 75 -14.87 10.42 -12.21
C GLU A 75 -13.53 11.08 -12.55
N SER A 76 -12.76 11.46 -11.53
CA SER A 76 -11.48 12.11 -11.70
C SER A 76 -10.47 11.20 -12.41
N LEU A 77 -9.64 11.81 -13.24
CA LEU A 77 -8.48 11.15 -13.84
C LEU A 77 -7.28 11.34 -12.93
N LEU A 78 -6.68 10.24 -12.47
CA LEU A 78 -5.52 10.24 -11.59
C LEU A 78 -4.27 9.79 -12.36
N LEU A 79 -3.26 10.66 -12.39
CA LEU A 79 -1.95 10.41 -12.99
C LEU A 79 -0.94 10.24 -11.86
N LEU A 80 -0.29 9.09 -11.81
CA LEU A 80 0.62 8.70 -10.74
C LEU A 80 2.06 8.57 -11.25
N PRO A 81 3.05 8.64 -10.33
CA PRO A 81 4.44 8.32 -10.68
C PRO A 81 4.58 6.85 -11.17
N PRO A 82 5.78 6.44 -11.60
CA PRO A 82 6.09 5.03 -11.86
C PRO A 82 5.95 4.20 -10.58
N ASP A 83 5.48 2.96 -10.64
CA ASP A 83 5.12 2.13 -9.48
C ASP A 83 6.33 1.51 -8.72
N ASP A 84 7.43 2.25 -8.58
CA ASP A 84 8.70 1.77 -8.01
C ASP A 84 9.11 2.51 -6.72
N TRP A 85 8.16 3.19 -6.07
CA TRP A 85 8.44 4.04 -4.90
C TRP A 85 8.33 3.35 -3.53
N GLU A 86 7.90 2.09 -3.47
CA GLU A 86 7.79 1.28 -2.25
C GLU A 86 8.29 -0.14 -2.50
N PHE A 87 8.32 -1.00 -1.47
CA PHE A 87 8.73 -2.39 -1.61
C PHE A 87 7.87 -3.11 -2.68
N GLY A 88 8.52 -3.66 -3.70
CA GLY A 88 7.84 -4.29 -4.84
C GLY A 88 7.18 -3.26 -5.76
N SER A 89 5.89 -3.45 -6.04
CA SER A 89 5.05 -2.50 -6.78
C SER A 89 3.77 -2.22 -5.97
N PRO A 90 3.53 -0.98 -5.52
CA PRO A 90 2.34 -0.61 -4.77
C PRO A 90 1.09 -0.52 -5.66
N ARG A 91 1.21 -0.81 -6.97
CA ARG A 91 0.15 -0.65 -7.98
C ARG A 91 -1.16 -1.32 -7.56
N SER A 92 -1.09 -2.55 -7.04
CA SER A 92 -2.29 -3.25 -6.58
C SER A 92 -2.96 -2.55 -5.39
N ALA A 93 -2.19 -2.09 -4.41
CA ALA A 93 -2.70 -1.36 -3.26
C ALA A 93 -3.33 -0.02 -3.66
N VAL A 94 -2.71 0.69 -4.61
CA VAL A 94 -3.24 1.91 -5.23
C VAL A 94 -4.60 1.64 -5.90
N ILE A 95 -4.66 0.69 -6.85
CA ILE A 95 -5.88 0.40 -7.61
C ILE A 95 -7.01 -0.05 -6.68
N GLN A 96 -6.73 -0.94 -5.72
CA GLN A 96 -7.73 -1.41 -4.76
C GLN A 96 -8.29 -0.31 -3.86
N THR A 97 -7.56 0.79 -3.67
CA THR A 97 -7.98 1.91 -2.81
C THR A 97 -8.74 2.95 -3.60
N LEU A 98 -8.31 3.21 -4.83
CA LEU A 98 -8.87 4.26 -5.67
C LEU A 98 -10.06 3.80 -6.52
N TYR A 99 -10.27 2.49 -6.68
CA TYR A 99 -11.42 1.94 -7.40
C TYR A 99 -12.74 2.60 -6.95
N PRO A 100 -13.62 3.01 -7.89
CA PRO A 100 -13.60 2.74 -9.34
C PRO A 100 -12.87 3.80 -10.21
N ARG A 101 -12.05 4.70 -9.63
CA ARG A 101 -11.40 5.80 -10.36
C ARG A 101 -10.45 5.32 -11.47
N LYS A 102 -10.28 6.16 -12.49
CA LYS A 102 -9.33 5.92 -13.60
C LYS A 102 -7.93 6.37 -13.19
N VAL A 103 -7.04 5.38 -12.99
CA VAL A 103 -5.65 5.59 -12.56
C VAL A 103 -4.70 5.21 -13.70
N TYR A 104 -3.72 6.06 -14.00
CA TYR A 104 -2.66 5.79 -14.98
C TYR A 104 -1.29 6.05 -14.36
N PHE A 105 -0.35 5.14 -14.55
CA PHE A 105 1.00 5.24 -13.99
C PHE A 105 1.99 5.72 -15.05
N SER A 106 2.93 6.56 -14.65
CA SER A 106 3.98 7.01 -15.56
C SER A 106 4.84 5.83 -16.02
N GLY A 107 5.16 5.79 -17.31
CA GLY A 107 5.85 4.67 -17.95
C GLY A 107 4.92 3.64 -18.60
N ASP A 108 3.62 3.65 -18.27
CA ASP A 108 2.63 2.83 -18.97
C ASP A 108 2.41 3.31 -20.41
N GLU A 109 2.08 2.38 -21.31
CA GLU A 109 1.68 2.70 -22.67
C GLU A 109 0.48 3.67 -22.67
N GLY A 110 0.60 4.76 -23.44
CA GLY A 110 -0.45 5.77 -23.56
C GLY A 110 -0.54 6.75 -22.40
N PHE A 111 0.35 6.69 -21.40
CA PHE A 111 0.40 7.65 -20.30
C PHE A 111 0.52 9.10 -20.81
N ASP A 112 1.45 9.38 -21.74
CA ASP A 112 1.66 10.74 -22.24
C ASP A 112 0.43 11.32 -22.96
N LYS A 113 -0.32 10.46 -23.64
CA LYS A 113 -1.61 10.82 -24.24
C LYS A 113 -2.63 11.18 -23.16
N LYS A 114 -2.69 10.42 -22.05
CA LYS A 114 -3.58 10.70 -20.92
C LYS A 114 -3.17 11.96 -20.16
N LEU A 115 -1.87 12.19 -19.98
CA LEU A 115 -1.34 13.43 -19.42
C LEU A 115 -1.72 14.64 -20.27
N SER A 116 -1.55 14.55 -21.59
CA SER A 116 -1.95 15.61 -22.52
C SER A 116 -3.46 15.88 -22.44
N GLN A 117 -4.29 14.83 -22.37
CA GLN A 117 -5.74 14.95 -22.21
C GLN A 117 -6.14 15.57 -20.86
N ALA A 118 -5.40 15.27 -19.78
CA ALA A 118 -5.70 15.73 -18.43
C ALA A 118 -5.75 17.25 -18.30
N PHE A 119 -4.90 17.99 -19.04
CA PHE A 119 -4.94 19.46 -19.06
C PHE A 119 -6.26 20.03 -19.59
N HIS A 120 -7.01 19.25 -20.37
CA HIS A 120 -8.31 19.66 -20.91
C HIS A 120 -9.50 19.15 -20.08
N LEU A 121 -9.26 18.33 -19.06
CA LEU A 121 -10.31 17.79 -18.21
C LEU A 121 -10.64 18.74 -17.07
N LYS A 122 -11.93 18.77 -16.71
CA LYS A 122 -12.40 19.55 -15.56
C LYS A 122 -11.80 19.03 -14.25
N GLU A 123 -11.59 17.72 -14.15
CA GLU A 123 -11.13 17.10 -12.91
C GLU A 123 -10.07 16.02 -13.19
N ALA A 124 -8.82 16.47 -13.23
CA ALA A 124 -7.65 15.61 -13.30
C ALA A 124 -6.63 16.01 -12.22
N TYR A 125 -5.96 15.02 -11.64
CA TYR A 125 -4.91 15.25 -10.65
C TYR A 125 -3.63 14.54 -11.05
N VAL A 126 -2.51 15.17 -10.75
CA VAL A 126 -1.19 14.54 -10.80
C VAL A 126 -0.67 14.40 -9.39
N MET A 127 -0.34 13.17 -9.05
CA MET A 127 0.48 12.85 -7.89
C MET A 127 1.94 12.86 -8.33
N PHE A 128 2.81 13.48 -7.54
CA PHE A 128 4.24 13.51 -7.78
C PHE A 128 4.99 12.96 -6.57
N ASN A 129 6.25 12.59 -6.79
CA ASN A 129 7.18 12.24 -5.74
C ASN A 129 8.53 12.95 -5.95
N ASP A 130 9.54 12.60 -5.17
CA ASP A 130 10.88 13.21 -5.30
C ASP A 130 11.57 12.94 -6.64
N ARG A 131 11.20 11.85 -7.32
CA ARG A 131 11.82 11.39 -8.56
C ARG A 131 11.07 11.84 -9.82
N TRP A 132 9.77 12.08 -9.71
CA TRP A 132 8.90 12.31 -10.87
C TRP A 132 7.79 13.32 -10.58
N GLY A 133 7.44 14.12 -11.60
CA GLY A 133 6.18 14.88 -11.63
C GLY A 133 6.16 16.22 -10.90
N LYS A 134 7.20 16.59 -10.11
CA LYS A 134 7.25 17.88 -9.39
C LYS A 134 6.99 19.09 -10.29
N GLY A 135 7.58 19.10 -11.49
CA GLY A 135 7.40 20.18 -12.47
C GLY A 135 5.95 20.32 -12.97
N LEU A 136 5.16 19.23 -12.95
CA LEU A 136 3.76 19.24 -13.36
C LEU A 136 2.86 19.96 -12.35
N CYS A 137 3.31 20.15 -11.11
CA CYS A 137 2.59 20.91 -10.10
C CYS A 137 3.18 22.31 -9.84
N LYS A 138 4.10 22.78 -10.71
CA LYS A 138 4.67 24.12 -10.59
C LYS A 138 3.58 25.18 -10.72
N ASN A 139 3.57 26.15 -9.80
CA ASN A 139 2.59 27.24 -9.70
C ASN A 139 1.14 26.79 -9.40
N ARG A 140 0.94 25.56 -8.91
CA ARG A 140 -0.38 25.05 -8.51
C ARG A 140 -0.43 24.80 -7.02
N THR A 141 -1.63 24.82 -6.45
CA THR A 141 -1.83 24.46 -5.04
C THR A 141 -1.55 22.97 -4.85
N VAL A 142 -0.50 22.68 -4.09
CA VAL A 142 -0.07 21.32 -3.74
C VAL A 142 -0.65 20.91 -2.40
N LYS A 143 -1.16 19.69 -2.32
CA LYS A 143 -1.41 19.00 -1.06
C LYS A 143 -0.36 17.92 -0.87
N HIS A 144 0.35 17.96 0.25
CA HIS A 144 1.31 16.91 0.59
C HIS A 144 0.59 15.67 1.08
N LEU A 145 1.11 14.50 0.71
CA LEU A 145 0.53 13.20 1.04
C LEU A 145 1.47 12.41 1.95
N GLY A 146 0.92 11.76 2.97
CA GLY A 146 1.71 10.92 3.89
C GLY A 146 2.77 11.71 4.67
N GLU A 147 3.90 11.05 5.00
CA GLU A 147 4.90 11.60 5.91
C GLU A 147 6.06 12.37 5.25
N GLN A 148 6.35 12.17 3.94
CA GLN A 148 7.29 13.00 3.17
C GLN A 148 7.38 12.61 1.68
N GLY A 149 7.80 13.56 0.83
CA GLY A 149 8.22 13.31 -0.56
C GLY A 149 7.10 13.20 -1.61
N PHE A 150 5.86 12.95 -1.19
CA PHE A 150 4.71 12.87 -2.09
C PHE A 150 3.82 14.12 -2.01
N GLY A 151 3.25 14.47 -3.16
CA GLY A 151 2.24 15.51 -3.22
C GLY A 151 1.28 15.28 -4.37
N ILE A 152 0.16 15.99 -4.33
CA ILE A 152 -0.86 15.96 -5.37
C ILE A 152 -1.29 17.40 -5.68
N CYS A 153 -1.49 17.68 -6.96
CA CYS A 153 -2.14 18.90 -7.40
C CYS A 153 -3.22 18.58 -8.42
N ARG A 154 -4.23 19.44 -8.49
CA ARG A 154 -5.19 19.43 -9.60
C ARG A 154 -4.51 20.04 -10.81
N ILE A 155 -4.70 19.43 -11.98
CA ILE A 155 -4.25 19.99 -13.24
C ILE A 155 -5.46 20.56 -13.99
N ASP A 156 -5.31 21.79 -14.41
CA ASP A 156 -6.21 22.54 -15.28
C ASP A 156 -5.41 23.22 -16.40
N LYS A 157 -6.12 23.74 -17.40
CA LYS A 157 -5.52 24.68 -18.36
C LYS A 157 -5.00 25.88 -17.58
N ASN A 158 -3.69 26.11 -17.66
CA ASN A 158 -3.11 27.42 -17.35
C ASN A 158 -3.70 28.49 -18.25
#